data_AF-A0A1W2TEX1-F1
#
_entry.id   AF-A0A1W2TEX1-F1
#
_cell.length_a   1.000
_cell.length_b   1.000
_cell.length_c   1.000
_cell.angle_alpha   90.00
_cell.angle_beta   90.00
_cell.angle_gamma   90.00
#
_symmetry.space_group_name_H-M   'P 1'
#
loop_
_entity.id
_entity.type
_entity.pdbx_description
1 polymer ?
#
loop_
_entity_poly.entity_id
_entity_poly.type
_entity_poly.pdbx_seq_one_letter_code
_entity_poly.pdbx_strand_id
1 'polypeptide(L)'
;MIGGAKRLLKSEPSGLEIYESFPNHDQFQQTFDQYPTFNHHNQAFPGPPGPPTPPNIPLNGQNHTDTNRQTGSNSEEDDLSPAQSRRKAQNRAAQRAFRERKERHVKDLEAKLASLEAAQSLTATENEKLRREMQKMSTENEILRATSTVHAQHNGSISPVTDITTGPMQYNPTEFYSDLLQNHTNKTPSHRIVESGGERLLAAGATWDYIINHDLFKKGLVDVADVSERLKCQAKCDGQGPVFEERAVLKAIMDSVASGSDELL
;
A
#
# COMPACT_ATOMS: atom_id res chain seq x y z
N MET A 1 -40.86 -58.25 -7.62
CA MET A 1 -40.85 -56.80 -7.91
C MET A 1 -40.65 -56.04 -6.61
N ILE A 2 -40.09 -54.83 -6.67
CA ILE A 2 -39.56 -53.97 -5.59
C ILE A 2 -38.09 -54.36 -5.27
N GLY A 3 -37.05 -53.59 -5.55
CA GLY A 3 -36.92 -52.19 -5.94
C GLY A 3 -35.66 -51.64 -5.25
N GLY A 4 -34.48 -51.90 -5.84
CA GLY A 4 -33.19 -51.55 -5.23
C GLY A 4 -32.88 -50.05 -5.37
N ALA A 5 -32.80 -49.35 -4.23
CA ALA A 5 -32.37 -47.96 -4.18
C ALA A 5 -30.83 -47.87 -4.32
N LYS A 6 -30.36 -47.45 -5.50
CA LYS A 6 -28.96 -47.08 -5.74
C LYS A 6 -28.69 -45.72 -5.08
N ARG A 7 -27.89 -45.70 -4.01
CA ARG A 7 -27.30 -44.47 -3.47
C ARG A 7 -26.28 -43.94 -4.49
N LEU A 8 -26.59 -42.80 -5.07
CA LEU A 8 -25.73 -42.04 -5.96
C LEU A 8 -24.63 -41.38 -5.11
N LEU A 9 -23.40 -41.88 -5.19
CA LEU A 9 -22.23 -41.21 -4.61
C LEU A 9 -21.96 -39.95 -5.44
N LYS A 10 -22.19 -38.78 -4.84
CA LYS A 10 -21.74 -37.50 -5.37
C LYS A 10 -20.27 -37.36 -4.97
N SER A 11 -19.38 -37.43 -5.95
CA SER A 11 -17.95 -37.15 -5.78
C SER A 11 -17.74 -35.70 -5.34
N GLU A 12 -17.03 -35.51 -4.23
CA GLU A 12 -16.46 -34.21 -3.84
C GLU A 12 -15.43 -33.76 -4.88
N PRO A 13 -15.45 -32.50 -5.33
CA PRO A 13 -14.34 -31.95 -6.09
C PRO A 13 -13.17 -31.63 -5.14
N SER A 14 -12.00 -32.17 -5.48
CA SER A 14 -10.70 -31.85 -4.87
C SER A 14 -10.41 -30.35 -4.94
N GLY A 15 -9.90 -29.79 -3.84
CA GLY A 15 -9.65 -28.36 -3.63
C GLY A 15 -8.49 -27.74 -4.43
N LEU A 16 -8.40 -28.00 -5.73
CA LEU A 16 -7.37 -27.44 -6.62
C LEU A 16 -7.93 -26.65 -7.82
N GLU A 17 -9.25 -26.55 -8.00
CA GLU A 17 -9.84 -25.80 -9.13
C GLU A 17 -10.23 -24.33 -8.82
N ILE A 18 -10.06 -23.85 -7.59
CA ILE A 18 -10.51 -22.50 -7.20
C ILE A 18 -9.48 -21.40 -7.58
N TYR A 19 -8.28 -21.76 -8.05
CA TYR A 19 -7.20 -20.79 -8.29
C TYR A 19 -7.12 -20.24 -9.73
N GLU A 20 -7.92 -20.72 -10.68
CA GLU A 20 -7.78 -20.34 -12.10
C GLU A 20 -8.60 -19.12 -12.57
N SER A 21 -9.35 -18.44 -11.69
CA SER A 21 -10.23 -17.32 -12.10
C SER A 21 -9.73 -15.92 -11.74
N PHE A 22 -8.46 -15.74 -11.41
CA PHE A 22 -7.89 -14.39 -11.31
C PHE A 22 -7.57 -13.85 -12.72
N PRO A 23 -8.04 -12.64 -13.09
CA PRO A 23 -7.59 -11.98 -14.31
C PRO A 23 -6.07 -11.81 -14.28
N ASN A 24 -5.39 -12.27 -15.34
CA ASN A 24 -3.95 -12.11 -15.52
C ASN A 24 -3.53 -10.64 -15.37
N HIS A 25 -2.42 -10.42 -14.66
CA HIS A 25 -1.84 -9.09 -14.39
C HIS A 25 -1.57 -8.28 -15.68
N ASP A 26 -1.31 -8.97 -16.80
CA ASP A 26 -1.14 -8.37 -18.14
C ASP A 26 -2.36 -7.61 -18.67
N GLN A 27 -3.57 -8.03 -18.29
CA GLN A 27 -4.79 -7.37 -18.78
C GLN A 27 -5.02 -6.00 -18.12
N PHE A 28 -4.48 -5.80 -16.92
CA PHE A 28 -4.61 -4.54 -16.20
C PHE A 28 -3.68 -3.45 -16.77
N GLN A 29 -2.47 -3.84 -17.22
CA GLN A 29 -1.52 -2.92 -17.84
C GLN A 29 -2.00 -2.40 -19.21
N GLN A 30 -2.58 -3.26 -20.05
CA GLN A 30 -3.07 -2.82 -21.38
C GLN A 30 -4.19 -1.78 -21.32
N THR A 31 -4.98 -1.73 -20.23
CA THR A 31 -6.03 -0.71 -20.09
C THR A 31 -5.48 0.68 -19.74
N PHE A 32 -4.28 0.76 -19.19
CA PHE A 32 -3.65 2.02 -18.78
C PHE A 32 -2.90 2.72 -19.92
N ASP A 33 -2.43 1.98 -20.92
CA ASP A 33 -1.69 2.52 -22.07
C ASP A 33 -2.59 3.18 -23.14
N GLN A 34 -3.92 3.15 -22.98
CA GLN A 34 -4.89 3.73 -23.92
C GLN A 34 -5.19 5.22 -23.65
N TYR A 35 -4.44 5.88 -22.76
CA TYR A 35 -4.54 7.33 -22.57
C TYR A 35 -3.53 8.05 -23.48
N PRO A 36 -3.93 9.08 -24.24
CA PRO A 36 -3.00 9.85 -25.04
C PRO A 36 -1.99 10.56 -24.11
N THR A 37 -0.72 10.21 -24.24
CA THR A 37 0.40 10.83 -23.54
C THR A 37 0.50 12.29 -23.99
N PHE A 38 0.19 13.22 -23.09
CA PHE A 38 0.41 14.65 -23.34
C PHE A 38 1.90 14.95 -23.23
N ASN A 39 2.55 15.00 -24.39
CA ASN A 39 3.95 15.33 -24.57
C ASN A 39 4.21 16.73 -23.98
N HIS A 40 4.96 16.82 -22.87
CA HIS A 40 5.36 18.08 -22.27
C HIS A 40 6.48 18.72 -23.09
N HIS A 41 6.10 19.35 -24.20
CA HIS A 41 6.97 20.28 -24.90
C HIS A 41 6.73 21.67 -24.32
N ASN A 42 7.77 22.25 -23.73
CA ASN A 42 7.78 23.54 -23.06
C ASN A 42 7.58 24.66 -24.11
N GLN A 43 6.33 25.00 -24.43
CA GLN A 43 5.98 26.18 -25.20
C GLN A 43 4.94 26.99 -24.44
N ALA A 44 5.30 28.24 -24.11
CA ALA A 44 4.42 29.21 -23.50
C ALA A 44 3.27 29.54 -24.47
N PHE A 45 2.11 28.93 -24.25
CA PHE A 45 0.88 29.31 -24.91
C PHE A 45 0.32 30.59 -24.26
N PRO A 46 0.07 31.67 -25.01
CA PRO A 46 -0.68 32.80 -24.48
C PRO A 46 -2.11 32.32 -24.26
N GLY A 47 -2.56 32.32 -23.01
CA GLY A 47 -3.93 31.95 -22.66
C GLY A 47 -4.96 32.85 -23.36
N PRO A 48 -6.20 32.38 -23.56
CA PRO A 48 -7.24 33.17 -24.18
C PRO A 48 -7.54 34.41 -23.32
N PRO A 49 -7.88 35.57 -23.92
CA PRO A 49 -8.14 36.79 -23.18
C PRO A 49 -9.29 36.58 -22.20
N GLY A 50 -9.04 36.90 -20.93
CA GLY A 50 -10.05 36.85 -19.87
C GLY A 50 -11.22 37.78 -20.17
N PRO A 51 -12.42 37.51 -19.59
CA PRO A 51 -13.60 38.33 -19.82
C PRO A 51 -13.38 39.77 -19.29
N PRO A 52 -13.97 40.80 -19.93
CA PRO A 52 -13.79 42.17 -19.49
C PRO A 52 -14.36 42.36 -18.08
N THR A 53 -13.52 42.89 -17.19
CA THR A 53 -13.92 43.38 -15.86
C THR A 53 -14.97 44.50 -16.02
N PRO A 54 -16.14 44.43 -15.37
CA PRO A 54 -17.10 45.52 -15.37
C PRO A 54 -16.56 46.73 -14.58
N PRO A 55 -16.92 47.97 -14.96
CA PRO A 55 -16.43 49.17 -14.31
C PRO A 55 -16.94 49.30 -12.87
N ASN A 56 -16.03 49.74 -12.00
CA ASN A 56 -16.19 49.96 -10.58
C ASN A 56 -17.22 51.08 -10.33
N ILE A 57 -18.42 50.74 -9.85
CA ILE A 57 -19.42 51.71 -9.37
C ILE A 57 -19.23 51.84 -7.84
N PRO A 58 -18.96 53.04 -7.30
CA PRO A 58 -18.75 53.20 -5.86
C PRO A 58 -20.05 52.95 -5.10
N LEU A 59 -19.96 52.09 -4.06
CA LEU A 59 -21.01 51.87 -3.08
C LEU A 59 -21.39 53.20 -2.41
N ASN A 60 -22.63 53.63 -2.60
CA ASN A 60 -23.29 54.54 -1.68
C ASN A 60 -24.47 53.81 -1.03
N GLY A 61 -24.39 53.65 0.30
CA GLY A 61 -25.36 52.88 1.07
C GLY A 61 -26.73 53.55 1.13
N GLN A 62 -27.76 52.81 0.75
CA GLN A 62 -29.13 53.03 1.20
C GLN A 62 -29.77 51.67 1.54
N ASN A 63 -30.16 51.54 2.80
CA ASN A 63 -30.99 50.47 3.35
C ASN A 63 -32.31 50.39 2.58
N HIS A 64 -32.60 49.25 1.94
CA HIS A 64 -33.96 48.89 1.55
C HIS A 64 -34.18 47.38 1.75
N THR A 65 -34.78 47.07 2.90
CA THR A 65 -35.86 46.10 3.14
C THR A 65 -35.99 44.91 2.20
N ASP A 66 -35.96 43.71 2.80
CA ASP A 66 -36.53 42.47 2.31
C ASP A 66 -37.83 42.69 1.54
N THR A 67 -37.75 42.62 0.21
CA THR A 67 -38.90 42.36 -0.65
C THR A 67 -38.65 41.08 -1.41
N ASN A 68 -39.22 40.01 -0.87
CA ASN A 68 -39.89 38.96 -1.63
C ASN A 68 -40.29 39.46 -3.03
N ARG A 69 -39.51 39.09 -4.05
CA ARG A 69 -39.84 39.28 -5.46
C ARG A 69 -39.94 37.92 -6.13
N GLN A 70 -41.20 37.45 -6.19
CA GLN A 70 -41.87 37.09 -7.43
C GLN A 70 -41.04 36.20 -8.39
N THR A 71 -41.37 34.92 -8.53
CA THR A 71 -42.34 34.46 -9.54
C THR A 71 -42.68 35.55 -10.57
N GLY A 72 -41.86 35.68 -11.61
CA GLY A 72 -42.10 36.71 -12.63
C GLY A 72 -41.27 36.52 -13.89
N SER A 73 -42.00 36.27 -14.98
CA SER A 73 -41.71 36.79 -16.32
C SER A 73 -40.84 35.95 -17.27
N ASN A 74 -41.49 34.94 -17.86
CA ASN A 74 -41.25 34.49 -19.24
C ASN A 74 -41.62 35.62 -20.24
N SER A 75 -40.93 36.76 -20.21
CA SER A 75 -41.22 37.87 -21.14
C SER A 75 -40.00 38.69 -21.54
N GLU A 76 -38.79 38.14 -21.39
CA GLU A 76 -37.56 38.69 -22.00
C GLU A 76 -36.94 37.73 -23.02
N GLU A 77 -37.71 36.75 -23.51
CA GLU A 77 -37.25 35.82 -24.56
C GLU A 77 -37.44 36.42 -25.96
N ASP A 78 -38.26 37.47 -26.12
CA ASP A 78 -38.69 38.01 -27.42
C ASP A 78 -37.84 39.18 -27.97
N ASP A 79 -36.86 39.72 -27.23
CA ASP A 79 -36.02 40.84 -27.70
C ASP A 79 -34.50 40.59 -27.51
N LEU A 80 -34.09 39.31 -27.45
CA LEU A 80 -32.68 38.93 -27.37
C LEU A 80 -32.09 38.77 -28.77
N SER A 81 -30.93 39.40 -28.99
CA SER A 81 -30.14 39.16 -30.20
C SER A 81 -29.87 37.66 -30.36
N PRO A 82 -29.87 37.10 -31.59
CA PRO A 82 -29.55 35.69 -31.83
C PRO A 82 -28.25 35.22 -31.16
N ALA A 83 -27.27 36.12 -30.98
CA ALA A 83 -26.03 35.83 -30.27
C ALA A 83 -26.24 35.65 -28.74
N GLN A 84 -27.09 36.47 -28.11
CA GLN A 84 -27.41 36.40 -26.69
C GLN A 84 -28.20 35.12 -26.36
N SER A 85 -29.15 34.75 -27.22
CA SER A 85 -29.92 33.51 -27.07
C SER A 85 -29.02 32.27 -27.12
N ARG A 86 -28.09 32.19 -28.09
CA ARG A 86 -27.08 31.11 -28.16
C ARG A 86 -26.20 31.06 -26.92
N ARG A 87 -25.73 32.20 -26.41
CA ARG A 87 -24.89 32.27 -25.21
C ARG A 87 -25.64 31.82 -23.95
N LYS A 88 -26.92 32.20 -23.78
CA LYS A 88 -27.77 31.77 -22.67
C LYS A 88 -27.99 30.25 -22.71
N ALA A 89 -28.27 29.70 -23.89
CA ALA A 89 -28.42 28.26 -24.07
C ALA A 89 -27.13 27.49 -23.74
N GLN A 90 -25.97 27.95 -24.18
CA GLN A 90 -24.67 27.35 -23.86
C GLN A 90 -24.37 27.40 -22.36
N ASN A 91 -24.63 28.53 -21.68
CA ASN A 91 -24.41 28.63 -20.24
C ASN A 91 -25.33 27.68 -19.46
N ARG A 92 -26.60 27.54 -19.87
CA ARG A 92 -27.50 26.54 -19.28
C ARG A 92 -26.98 25.13 -19.48
N ALA A 93 -26.48 24.79 -20.67
CA ALA A 93 -25.89 23.49 -20.95
C ALA A 93 -24.62 23.24 -20.12
N ALA A 94 -23.72 24.22 -20.05
CA ALA A 94 -22.49 24.15 -19.25
C ALA A 94 -22.80 24.00 -17.75
N GLN A 95 -23.80 24.72 -17.24
CA GLN A 95 -24.23 24.63 -15.84
C GLN A 95 -24.84 23.27 -15.52
N ARG A 96 -25.64 22.71 -16.43
CA ARG A 96 -26.17 21.34 -16.30
C ARG A 96 -25.04 20.33 -16.28
N ALA A 97 -24.12 20.39 -17.24
CA ALA A 97 -22.96 19.49 -17.29
C ALA A 97 -22.08 19.60 -16.04
N PHE A 98 -21.89 20.80 -15.50
CA PHE A 98 -21.14 20.99 -14.25
C PHE A 98 -21.84 20.35 -13.05
N ARG A 99 -23.15 20.59 -12.90
CA ARG A 99 -23.95 19.98 -11.82
C ARG A 99 -23.95 18.46 -11.92
N GLU A 100 -24.19 17.94 -13.12
CA GLU A 100 -24.20 16.50 -13.38
C GLU A 100 -22.84 15.85 -13.11
N ARG A 101 -21.73 16.50 -13.49
CA ARG A 101 -20.38 16.03 -13.14
C ARG A 101 -20.15 16.02 -11.64
N LYS A 102 -20.59 17.06 -10.93
CA LYS A 102 -20.45 17.15 -9.47
C LYS A 102 -21.27 16.06 -8.77
N GLU A 103 -22.52 15.88 -9.17
CA GLU A 103 -23.41 14.84 -8.63
C GLU A 103 -22.85 13.43 -8.90
N ARG A 104 -22.34 13.17 -10.11
CA ARG A 104 -21.66 11.91 -10.43
C ARG A 104 -20.44 11.68 -9.56
N HIS A 105 -19.58 12.68 -9.39
CA HIS A 105 -18.38 12.53 -8.55
C HIS A 105 -18.73 12.24 -7.09
N VAL A 106 -19.74 12.91 -6.53
CA VAL A 106 -20.23 12.62 -5.18
C VAL A 106 -20.73 11.18 -5.09
N LYS A 107 -21.54 10.74 -6.06
CA LYS A 107 -22.03 9.36 -6.13
C LYS A 107 -20.89 8.33 -6.25
N ASP A 108 -19.88 8.62 -7.05
CA ASP A 108 -18.72 7.73 -7.22
C ASP A 108 -17.91 7.64 -5.93
N LEU A 109 -17.76 8.74 -5.19
CA LEU A 109 -17.11 8.75 -3.88
C LEU A 109 -17.91 7.96 -2.84
N GLU A 110 -19.23 8.14 -2.79
CA GLU A 110 -20.12 7.38 -1.91
C GLU A 110 -20.05 5.88 -2.23
N ALA A 111 -20.05 5.50 -3.51
CA ALA A 111 -19.91 4.11 -3.94
C ALA A 111 -18.54 3.52 -3.55
N LYS A 112 -17.46 4.29 -3.72
CA LYS A 112 -16.12 3.87 -3.31
C LYS A 112 -16.03 3.68 -1.80
N LEU A 113 -16.62 4.59 -1.02
CA LEU A 113 -16.68 4.49 0.43
C LEU A 113 -17.44 3.22 0.85
N ALA A 114 -18.63 2.99 0.30
CA ALA A 114 -19.41 1.79 0.58
C ALA A 114 -18.66 0.49 0.21
N SER A 115 -17.93 0.49 -0.91
CA SER A 115 -17.09 -0.64 -1.32
C SER A 115 -15.94 -0.89 -0.34
N LEU A 116 -15.28 0.17 0.14
CA LEU A 116 -14.17 0.05 1.09
C LEU A 116 -14.67 -0.44 2.46
N GLU A 117 -15.80 0.06 2.94
CA GLU A 117 -16.41 -0.39 4.19
C GLU A 117 -16.81 -1.87 4.12
N ALA A 118 -17.40 -2.30 2.99
CA ALA A 118 -17.75 -3.70 2.78
C ALA A 118 -16.50 -4.60 2.77
N ALA A 119 -15.43 -4.19 2.07
CA ALA A 119 -14.17 -4.92 2.05
C ALA A 119 -13.54 -4.99 3.45
N GLN A 120 -13.53 -3.90 4.20
CA GLN A 120 -13.03 -3.85 5.57
C GLN A 120 -13.81 -4.79 6.49
N SER A 121 -15.15 -4.79 6.41
CA SER A 121 -15.99 -5.69 7.19
C SER A 121 -15.70 -7.15 6.85
N LEU A 122 -15.54 -7.50 5.57
CA LEU A 122 -15.20 -8.86 5.15
C LEU A 122 -13.84 -9.28 5.75
N THR A 123 -12.80 -8.47 5.55
CA THR A 123 -11.47 -8.73 6.10
C THR A 123 -11.47 -8.86 7.63
N ALA A 124 -12.28 -8.07 8.34
CA ALA A 124 -12.41 -8.17 9.80
C ALA A 124 -13.01 -9.53 10.21
N THR A 125 -14.08 -9.98 9.55
CA THR A 125 -14.69 -11.28 9.83
C THR A 125 -13.78 -12.47 9.50
N GLU A 126 -13.03 -12.39 8.40
CA GLU A 126 -12.05 -13.41 8.02
C GLU A 126 -10.90 -13.48 9.02
N ASN A 127 -10.37 -12.33 9.45
CA ASN A 127 -9.34 -12.28 10.48
C ASN A 127 -9.82 -12.90 11.80
N GLU A 128 -11.05 -12.60 12.22
CA GLU A 128 -11.61 -13.19 13.43
C GLU A 128 -11.74 -14.70 13.30
N LYS A 129 -12.22 -15.20 12.15
CA LYS A 129 -12.30 -16.64 11.86
C LYS A 129 -10.92 -17.30 11.94
N LEU A 130 -9.92 -16.75 11.26
CA LEU A 130 -8.55 -17.27 11.26
C LEU A 130 -7.95 -17.29 12.66
N ARG A 131 -8.15 -16.24 13.45
CA ARG A 131 -7.70 -16.19 14.85
C ARG A 131 -8.32 -17.31 15.69
N ARG A 132 -9.62 -17.57 15.52
CA ARG A 132 -10.30 -18.68 16.22
C ARG A 132 -9.76 -20.04 15.77
N GLU A 133 -9.51 -20.23 14.48
CA GLU A 133 -8.93 -21.47 13.95
C GLU A 133 -7.50 -21.70 14.44
N MET A 134 -6.66 -20.65 14.46
CA MET A 134 -5.32 -20.71 15.03
C MET A 134 -5.34 -21.07 16.51
N GLN A 135 -6.22 -20.45 17.30
CA GLN A 135 -6.39 -20.78 18.71
C GLN A 135 -6.79 -22.25 18.89
N LYS A 136 -7.78 -22.73 18.11
CA LYS A 136 -8.20 -24.14 18.15
C LYS A 136 -7.03 -25.08 17.86
N MET A 137 -6.29 -24.84 16.77
CA MET A 137 -5.14 -25.68 16.39
C MET A 137 -4.02 -25.63 17.43
N SER A 138 -3.77 -24.46 18.03
CA SER A 138 -2.79 -24.31 19.11
C SER A 138 -3.18 -25.15 20.33
N THR A 139 -4.45 -25.10 20.75
CA THR A 139 -4.94 -25.90 21.88
C THR A 139 -4.88 -27.40 21.60
N GLU A 140 -5.22 -27.82 20.38
CA GLU A 140 -5.13 -29.23 19.99
C GLU A 140 -3.68 -29.73 20.01
N ASN A 141 -2.74 -28.94 19.48
CA ASN A 141 -1.32 -29.27 19.54
C ASN A 141 -0.79 -29.33 20.97
N GLU A 142 -1.20 -28.41 21.84
CA GLU A 142 -0.81 -28.39 23.25
C GLU A 142 -1.31 -29.66 23.97
N ILE A 143 -2.57 -30.03 23.76
CA ILE A 143 -3.15 -31.26 24.33
C ILE A 143 -2.41 -32.50 23.83
N LEU A 144 -2.12 -32.59 22.53
CA LEU A 144 -1.39 -33.72 21.95
C LEU A 144 0.03 -33.83 22.52
N ARG A 145 0.74 -32.72 22.67
CA ARG A 145 2.07 -32.68 23.31
C ARG A 145 2.01 -33.08 24.79
N ALA A 146 1.01 -32.62 25.53
CA ALA A 146 0.81 -33.02 26.92
C ALA A 146 0.48 -34.52 27.03
N THR A 147 -0.33 -35.05 26.12
CA THR A 147 -0.74 -36.46 26.14
C THR A 147 0.38 -37.41 25.71
N SER A 148 1.20 -37.01 24.73
CA SER A 148 2.35 -37.81 24.26
C SER A 148 3.47 -37.87 25.29
N THR A 149 3.75 -36.77 25.99
CA THR A 149 4.75 -36.72 27.08
C THR A 149 4.34 -37.60 28.26
N VAL A 150 3.04 -37.63 28.62
CA VAL A 150 2.52 -38.52 29.66
C VAL A 150 2.58 -40.00 29.23
N HIS A 151 2.32 -40.31 27.95
CA HIS A 151 2.48 -41.68 27.43
C HIS A 151 3.94 -42.17 27.44
N ALA A 152 4.91 -41.28 27.17
CA ALA A 152 6.34 -41.58 27.23
C ALA A 152 6.84 -41.86 28.66
N GLN A 153 6.19 -41.33 29.69
CA GLN A 153 6.55 -41.55 31.10
C GLN A 153 6.03 -42.88 31.68
N HIS A 154 4.95 -43.45 31.11
CA HIS A 154 4.34 -44.68 31.61
C HIS A 154 5.00 -45.97 31.06
N ASN A 155 5.67 -45.90 29.92
CA ASN A 155 6.29 -47.07 29.29
C ASN A 155 7.82 -46.94 29.32
N GLY A 156 8.41 -47.17 30.50
CA GLY A 156 9.86 -47.14 30.68
C GLY A 156 10.55 -48.28 29.94
N SER A 157 10.92 -48.09 28.67
CA SER A 157 12.00 -48.83 28.01
C SER A 157 12.32 -48.31 26.60
N ILE A 158 13.63 -48.17 26.33
CA ILE A 158 14.32 -48.35 25.04
C ILE A 158 14.44 -47.16 24.07
N SER A 159 15.69 -46.68 24.02
CA SER A 159 16.50 -46.25 22.87
C SER A 159 16.07 -45.07 21.98
N PRO A 160 17.05 -44.27 21.50
CA PRO A 160 16.78 -43.15 20.60
C PRO A 160 16.45 -43.72 19.22
N VAL A 161 15.17 -43.89 18.94
CA VAL A 161 14.72 -44.01 17.56
C VAL A 161 14.97 -42.65 16.92
N THR A 162 15.81 -42.66 15.90
CA THR A 162 15.94 -41.57 14.93
C THR A 162 14.57 -41.33 14.33
N ASP A 163 13.81 -40.44 14.95
CA ASP A 163 12.56 -39.99 14.42
C ASP A 163 12.84 -39.32 13.07
N ILE A 164 12.03 -39.70 12.08
CA ILE A 164 11.74 -38.88 10.91
C ILE A 164 10.93 -37.70 11.45
N THR A 165 11.62 -36.85 12.18
CA THR A 165 11.08 -35.74 12.96
C THR A 165 11.19 -34.51 12.09
N THR A 166 10.05 -33.86 11.91
CA THR A 166 9.96 -32.48 11.44
C THR A 166 11.07 -31.67 12.07
N GLY A 167 11.82 -30.94 11.23
CA GLY A 167 13.14 -30.38 11.49
C GLY A 167 13.37 -29.68 12.84
N PRO A 168 14.63 -29.34 13.16
CA PRO A 168 15.07 -28.99 14.50
C PRO A 168 14.13 -28.00 15.21
N MET A 169 13.53 -28.46 16.32
CA MET A 169 12.65 -27.71 17.24
C MET A 169 13.35 -26.56 17.98
N GLN A 170 14.53 -26.16 17.52
CA GLN A 170 15.22 -24.95 17.97
C GLN A 170 15.15 -23.92 16.85
N TYR A 171 14.33 -22.89 17.07
CA TYR A 171 14.38 -21.69 16.24
C TYR A 171 15.76 -21.04 16.43
N ASN A 172 16.69 -21.40 15.56
CA ASN A 172 17.90 -20.64 15.36
C ASN A 172 17.60 -19.64 14.24
N PRO A 173 17.53 -18.32 14.52
CA PRO A 173 17.19 -17.29 13.54
C PRO A 173 18.14 -17.24 12.33
N THR A 174 19.23 -18.02 12.37
CA THR A 174 20.23 -18.14 11.31
C THR A 174 19.99 -19.33 10.36
N GLU A 175 19.19 -20.34 10.72
CA GLU A 175 18.94 -21.55 9.90
C GLU A 175 18.11 -21.27 8.64
N PHE A 176 17.26 -20.24 8.67
CA PHE A 176 16.52 -19.81 7.48
C PHE A 176 17.44 -19.30 6.37
N TYR A 177 18.56 -18.66 6.76
CA TYR A 177 19.51 -18.10 5.81
C TYR A 177 20.42 -19.18 5.20
N SER A 178 20.75 -20.26 5.93
CA SER A 178 21.60 -21.31 5.39
C SER A 178 20.93 -22.05 4.23
N ASP A 179 19.61 -22.32 4.33
CA ASP A 179 18.86 -23.03 3.30
C ASP A 179 18.54 -22.15 2.09
N LEU A 180 18.17 -20.89 2.33
CA LEU A 180 17.98 -19.93 1.25
C LEU A 180 19.31 -19.68 0.51
N LEU A 181 20.40 -19.44 1.22
CA LEU A 181 21.69 -19.04 0.61
C LEU A 181 22.46 -20.19 -0.07
N GLN A 182 21.94 -21.42 -0.07
CA GLN A 182 22.60 -22.59 -0.66
C GLN A 182 22.86 -22.45 -2.17
N ASN A 183 21.95 -21.82 -2.92
CA ASN A 183 22.03 -21.71 -4.38
C ASN A 183 22.66 -20.40 -4.88
N HIS A 184 23.08 -19.51 -3.97
CA HIS A 184 23.64 -18.21 -4.35
C HIS A 184 25.14 -18.20 -4.16
N THR A 185 25.83 -17.41 -4.98
CA THR A 185 27.27 -17.18 -4.85
C THR A 185 27.64 -16.45 -3.55
N ASN A 186 26.73 -15.66 -2.98
CA ASN A 186 26.89 -15.04 -1.67
C ASN A 186 26.16 -15.86 -0.59
N LYS A 187 26.94 -16.53 0.26
CA LYS A 187 26.46 -17.43 1.32
C LYS A 187 26.37 -16.75 2.68
N THR A 188 26.48 -15.43 2.75
CA THR A 188 26.73 -14.74 4.03
C THR A 188 25.49 -14.09 4.62
N PRO A 189 25.28 -14.19 5.95
CA PRO A 189 24.19 -13.49 6.62
C PRO A 189 24.36 -11.97 6.46
N SER A 190 23.36 -11.30 5.91
CA SER A 190 23.40 -9.83 5.70
C SER A 190 23.50 -9.05 7.02
N HIS A 191 23.15 -9.66 8.16
CA HIS A 191 23.22 -9.08 9.52
C HIS A 191 24.58 -9.26 10.24
N ARG A 192 25.68 -9.50 9.51
CA ARG A 192 27.00 -9.64 10.13
C ARG A 192 27.53 -8.29 10.65
N ILE A 193 28.15 -8.33 11.82
CA ILE A 193 28.90 -7.21 12.42
C ILE A 193 30.33 -7.70 12.67
N VAL A 194 31.32 -7.00 12.12
CA VAL A 194 32.75 -7.35 12.21
C VAL A 194 33.49 -6.20 12.89
N GLU A 195 34.38 -6.49 13.83
CA GLU A 195 35.28 -5.49 14.41
C GLU A 195 36.67 -5.66 13.81
N SER A 196 37.18 -4.61 13.16
CA SER A 196 38.54 -4.60 12.58
C SER A 196 39.25 -3.32 12.98
N GLY A 197 40.40 -3.46 13.67
CA GLY A 197 41.23 -2.32 14.07
C GLY A 197 40.58 -1.33 15.06
N GLY A 198 39.55 -1.76 15.80
CA GLY A 198 38.79 -0.90 16.72
C GLY A 198 37.57 -0.22 16.10
N GLU A 199 37.27 -0.48 14.83
CA GLU A 199 36.10 0.05 14.13
C GLU A 199 35.08 -1.07 13.87
N ARG A 200 33.82 -0.77 14.17
CA ARG A 200 32.69 -1.68 13.92
C ARG A 200 32.22 -1.53 12.48
N LEU A 201 32.34 -2.61 11.72
CA LEU A 201 31.91 -2.74 10.33
C LEU A 201 30.59 -3.51 10.28
N LEU A 202 29.58 -2.90 9.68
CA LEU A 202 28.23 -3.41 9.56
C LEU A 202 28.00 -3.91 8.13
N ALA A 203 27.58 -5.16 7.97
CA ALA A 203 27.10 -5.64 6.67
C ALA A 203 25.74 -4.99 6.32
N ALA A 204 25.25 -5.20 5.10
CA ALA A 204 24.07 -4.51 4.58
C ALA A 204 22.81 -4.62 5.48
N GLY A 205 22.51 -5.80 6.01
CA GLY A 205 21.37 -6.03 6.92
C GLY A 205 21.58 -5.38 8.29
N ALA A 206 22.78 -5.47 8.86
CA ALA A 206 23.12 -4.80 10.12
C ALA A 206 23.10 -3.27 9.97
N THR A 207 23.47 -2.75 8.80
CA THR A 207 23.38 -1.33 8.45
C THR A 207 21.94 -0.87 8.37
N TRP A 208 21.07 -1.66 7.75
CA TRP A 208 19.64 -1.39 7.71
C TRP A 208 19.01 -1.34 9.11
N ASP A 209 19.30 -2.33 9.96
CA ASP A 209 18.86 -2.35 11.36
C ASP A 209 19.32 -1.12 12.13
N TYR A 210 20.56 -0.70 11.90
CA TYR A 210 21.13 0.48 12.54
C TYR A 210 20.35 1.75 12.15
N ILE A 211 20.02 1.89 10.87
CA ILE A 211 19.25 3.03 10.34
C ILE A 211 17.84 3.06 10.95
N ILE A 212 17.10 1.94 10.92
CA ILE A 212 15.69 1.93 11.36
C ILE A 212 15.54 2.04 12.90
N ASN A 213 16.55 1.59 13.65
CA ASN A 213 16.54 1.71 15.11
C ASN A 213 17.01 3.08 15.61
N HIS A 214 17.58 3.92 14.74
CA HIS A 214 18.06 5.25 15.10
C HIS A 214 16.91 6.21 15.44
N ASP A 215 17.11 7.06 16.46
CA ASP A 215 16.06 7.95 16.96
C ASP A 215 15.58 8.97 15.91
N LEU A 216 16.47 9.44 15.04
CA LEU A 216 16.11 10.36 13.96
C LEU A 216 15.19 9.70 12.91
N PHE A 217 15.39 8.40 12.65
CA PHE A 217 14.53 7.65 11.74
C PHE A 217 13.15 7.43 12.37
N LYS A 218 13.10 7.06 13.66
CA LYS A 218 11.83 6.92 14.41
C LYS A 218 11.02 8.22 14.48
N LYS A 219 11.70 9.37 14.43
CA LYS A 219 11.09 10.70 14.35
C LYS A 219 10.67 11.10 12.93
N GLY A 220 10.94 10.27 11.93
CA GLY A 220 10.59 10.51 10.53
C GLY A 220 11.42 11.59 9.84
N LEU A 221 12.61 11.91 10.38
CA LEU A 221 13.46 13.01 9.88
C LEU A 221 14.51 12.55 8.86
N VAL A 222 14.69 11.24 8.69
CA VAL A 222 15.75 10.65 7.89
C VAL A 222 15.22 10.29 6.51
N ASP A 223 15.87 10.81 5.46
CA ASP A 223 15.63 10.37 4.09
C ASP A 223 16.49 9.15 3.77
N VAL A 224 15.85 7.99 3.69
CA VAL A 224 16.49 6.71 3.39
C VAL A 224 17.15 6.71 2.00
N ALA A 225 16.58 7.43 1.03
CA ALA A 225 17.14 7.51 -0.32
C ALA A 225 18.50 8.22 -0.30
N ASP A 226 18.56 9.38 0.34
CA ASP A 226 19.80 10.16 0.51
C ASP A 226 20.84 9.39 1.36
N VAL A 227 20.43 8.75 2.46
CA VAL A 227 21.33 7.87 3.24
C VAL A 227 21.92 6.76 2.36
N SER A 228 21.08 6.14 1.52
CA SER A 228 21.54 5.07 0.62
C SER A 228 22.56 5.57 -0.40
N GLU A 229 22.38 6.79 -0.95
CA GLU A 229 23.28 7.38 -1.91
C GLU A 229 24.64 7.71 -1.28
N ARG A 230 24.63 8.30 -0.09
CA ARG A 230 25.85 8.62 0.68
C ARG A 230 26.64 7.36 1.06
N LEU A 231 25.96 6.26 1.34
CA LEU A 231 26.61 5.01 1.72
C LEU A 231 27.24 4.26 0.54
N LYS A 232 26.74 4.41 -0.70
CA LYS A 232 27.29 3.71 -1.88
C LYS A 232 28.80 3.89 -2.04
N CYS A 233 29.30 5.10 -1.82
CA CYS A 233 30.73 5.41 -1.95
C CYS A 233 31.57 5.00 -0.73
N GLN A 234 30.94 4.60 0.37
CA GLN A 234 31.61 4.22 1.62
C GLN A 234 31.69 2.70 1.81
N ALA A 235 31.17 1.92 0.87
CA ALA A 235 31.19 0.46 0.93
C ALA A 235 32.64 -0.06 0.86
N LYS A 236 33.03 -0.87 1.85
CA LYS A 236 34.28 -1.62 1.85
C LYS A 236 34.01 -3.11 1.62
N CYS A 237 34.93 -3.82 0.99
CA CYS A 237 34.81 -5.27 0.80
C CYS A 237 35.61 -5.99 1.89
N ASP A 238 34.96 -6.86 2.67
CA ASP A 238 35.60 -7.72 3.68
C ASP A 238 35.80 -9.17 3.23
N GLY A 239 35.63 -9.43 1.92
CA GLY A 239 35.68 -10.77 1.33
C GLY A 239 34.39 -11.57 1.46
N GLN A 240 33.39 -11.08 2.19
CA GLN A 240 32.08 -11.71 2.34
C GLN A 240 30.93 -10.80 1.86
N GLY A 241 31.17 -9.50 1.70
CA GLY A 241 30.24 -8.57 1.06
C GLY A 241 30.62 -7.11 1.29
N PRO A 242 29.75 -6.16 0.88
CA PRO A 242 29.91 -4.77 1.26
C PRO A 242 29.65 -4.60 2.76
N VAL A 243 30.60 -3.96 3.45
CA VAL A 243 30.49 -3.54 4.83
C VAL A 243 30.72 -2.05 4.95
N PHE A 244 30.05 -1.44 5.91
CA PHE A 244 30.05 0.00 6.17
C PHE A 244 30.55 0.24 7.58
N GLU A 245 31.39 1.25 7.77
CA GLU A 245 31.79 1.66 9.12
C GLU A 245 30.60 2.26 9.85
N GLU A 246 30.39 1.90 11.12
CA GLU A 246 29.31 2.45 11.94
C GLU A 246 29.32 3.99 11.94
N ARG A 247 30.51 4.61 12.01
CA ARG A 247 30.67 6.08 11.93
C ARG A 247 30.20 6.66 10.60
N ALA A 248 30.40 5.95 9.49
CA ALA A 248 29.98 6.41 8.17
C ALA A 248 28.45 6.33 8.03
N VAL A 249 27.84 5.28 8.58
CA VAL A 249 26.38 5.12 8.65
C VAL A 249 25.75 6.21 9.51
N LEU A 250 26.28 6.45 10.71
CA LEU A 250 25.78 7.50 11.59
C LEU A 250 25.91 8.89 10.95
N LYS A 251 27.04 9.18 10.31
CA LYS A 251 27.24 10.43 9.59
C LYS A 251 26.24 10.60 8.44
N ALA A 252 26.01 9.56 7.65
CA ALA A 252 25.06 9.61 6.55
C ALA A 252 23.63 9.90 7.04
N ILE A 253 23.22 9.31 8.17
CA ILE A 253 21.93 9.58 8.81
C ILE A 253 21.82 11.05 9.22
N MET A 254 22.85 11.60 9.88
CA MET A 254 22.85 12.99 10.33
C MET A 254 22.84 13.99 9.16
N ASP A 255 23.67 13.75 8.14
CA ASP A 255 23.77 14.59 6.96
C ASP A 255 22.44 14.61 6.18
N SER A 256 21.72 13.48 6.14
CA SER A 256 20.40 13.38 5.51
C SER A 256 19.35 14.25 6.18
N VAL A 257 19.35 14.32 7.52
CA VAL A 257 18.45 15.23 8.26
C VAL A 257 18.76 16.69 7.95
N ALA A 258 20.05 17.04 7.84
CA ALA A 258 20.46 18.41 7.53
C ALA A 258 20.02 18.82 6.10
N SER A 259 20.16 17.92 5.13
CA SER A 259 19.77 18.18 3.74
C SER A 259 18.26 18.33 3.55
N GLY A 260 17.44 17.57 4.29
CA GLY A 260 15.97 17.67 4.23
C GLY A 260 15.38 18.93 4.89
N SER A 261 16.19 19.67 5.66
CA SER A 261 15.76 20.93 6.30
C SER A 261 15.94 22.17 5.42
N ASP A 262 16.65 22.06 4.29
CA ASP A 262 17.05 23.18 3.43
C ASP A 262 16.13 23.38 2.19
N GLU A 263 15.10 22.55 2.02
CA GLU A 263 14.14 22.64 0.89
C GLU A 263 12.90 23.50 1.20
N LEU A 264 12.96 24.35 2.23
CA LEU A 264 11.90 25.30 2.60
C LEU A 264 12.45 26.73 2.71
N LEU A 265 12.81 27.33 1.57
CA LEU A 265 12.88 28.79 1.38
C LEU A 265 12.33 29.21 0.02
#